data_AF-A0A7C4N2F4-F1
#
_entry.id   AF-A0A7C4N2F4-F1
#
_cell.length_a   1.000
_cell.length_b   1.000
_cell.length_c   1.000
_cell.angle_alpha   90.00
_cell.angle_beta   90.00
_cell.angle_gamma   90.00
#
_symmetry.space_group_name_H-M   'P 1'
#
loop_
_entity.id
_entity.type
_entity.pdbx_description
1 polymer ?
#
loop_
_entity_poly.entity_id
_entity_poly.type
_entity_poly.pdbx_seq_one_letter_code
_entity_poly.pdbx_strand_id
1 'polypeptide(L)'
;MALLFFYSLRNLLTRRLTTVLTASGMALVVFVFASILMLAEGLQKTLVETGSYDNVVVIRRSSGSEVQSGVDRVQASIVETVPEAASGPRGRPLVAKELVVLITMEKREGGSRANVVIRGISENSFLLRPQVRVAAGRAPKRGSSEILIGRSIEK
;
A
#
# COMPACT_ATOMS: atom_id res chain seq x y z
N MET A 1 8.01 -32.37 44.41
CA MET A 1 7.52 -31.96 43.06
C MET A 1 8.16 -32.74 41.91
N ALA A 2 9.50 -32.89 41.87
CA ALA A 2 10.20 -33.59 40.79
C ALA A 2 9.75 -35.05 40.54
N LEU A 3 9.42 -35.79 41.61
CA LEU A 3 8.95 -37.18 41.53
C LEU A 3 7.61 -37.33 40.80
N LEU A 4 6.67 -36.39 41.00
CA LEU A 4 5.36 -36.41 40.33
C LEU A 4 5.49 -36.12 38.83
N PHE A 5 6.40 -35.21 38.46
CA PHE A 5 6.72 -34.91 37.06
C PHE A 5 7.34 -36.11 36.33
N PHE A 6 8.31 -36.79 36.97
CA PHE A 6 8.95 -37.99 36.41
C PHE A 6 7.96 -39.14 36.19
N TYR A 7 7.03 -39.33 37.13
CA TYR A 7 5.99 -40.34 37.00
C TYR A 7 5.01 -40.02 35.85
N SER A 8 4.57 -38.76 35.75
CA SER A 8 3.71 -38.31 34.65
C SER A 8 4.38 -38.45 33.28
N LEU A 9 5.67 -38.09 33.18
CA LEU A 9 6.44 -38.22 31.93
C LEU A 9 6.59 -39.68 31.51
N ARG A 10 6.90 -40.59 32.47
CA ARG A 10 6.99 -42.02 32.22
C ARG A 10 5.65 -42.62 31.77
N ASN A 11 4.54 -42.13 32.33
CA ASN A 11 3.20 -42.57 31.98
C ASN A 11 2.75 -42.08 30.58
N LEU A 12 3.17 -40.89 30.17
CA LEU A 12 2.99 -40.40 28.79
C LEU A 12 3.81 -41.23 27.79
N LEU A 13 5.04 -41.62 28.19
CA LEU A 13 5.95 -42.47 27.41
C LEU A 13 5.50 -43.94 27.30
N THR A 14 4.64 -44.45 28.17
CA THR A 14 4.02 -45.78 28.03
C THR A 14 2.78 -45.74 27.14
N ARG A 15 2.04 -44.63 27.09
CA ARG A 15 0.89 -44.40 26.19
C ARG A 15 1.24 -43.51 25.00
N ARG A 16 2.29 -43.87 24.26
CA ARG A 16 2.86 -43.03 23.18
C ARG A 16 1.86 -42.68 22.09
N LEU A 17 1.10 -43.67 21.62
CA LEU A 17 0.15 -43.47 20.50
C LEU A 17 -0.93 -42.44 20.85
N THR A 18 -1.62 -42.62 21.97
CA THR A 18 -2.72 -41.73 22.39
C THR A 18 -2.20 -40.35 22.79
N THR A 19 -1.02 -40.28 23.40
CA THR A 19 -0.37 -39.01 23.78
C THR A 19 0.08 -38.22 22.56
N VAL A 20 0.69 -38.88 21.56
CA VAL A 20 1.11 -38.22 20.32
C VAL A 20 -0.10 -37.73 19.55
N LEU A 21 -1.17 -38.52 19.45
CA LEU A 21 -2.38 -38.13 18.73
C LEU A 21 -3.08 -36.91 19.36
N THR A 22 -3.14 -36.86 20.69
CA THR A 22 -3.73 -35.72 21.41
C THR A 22 -2.85 -34.47 21.32
N ALA A 23 -1.54 -34.62 21.51
CA ALA A 23 -0.58 -33.52 21.37
C ALA A 23 -0.55 -32.97 19.94
N SER A 24 -0.58 -33.83 18.91
CA SER A 24 -0.60 -33.41 17.51
C SER A 24 -1.92 -32.74 17.13
N GLY A 25 -3.06 -33.22 17.65
CA GLY A 25 -4.35 -32.55 17.50
C GLY A 25 -4.33 -31.14 18.09
N MET A 26 -3.83 -30.98 19.32
CA MET A 26 -3.68 -29.66 19.94
C MET A 26 -2.70 -28.76 19.16
N ALA A 27 -1.56 -29.30 18.73
CA ALA A 27 -0.57 -28.57 17.95
C ALA A 27 -1.14 -28.08 16.61
N LEU A 28 -1.93 -28.92 15.94
CA LEU A 28 -2.57 -28.56 14.67
C LEU A 28 -3.58 -27.41 14.85
N VAL A 29 -4.39 -27.45 15.91
CA VAL A 29 -5.34 -26.36 16.21
C VAL A 29 -4.60 -25.06 16.47
N VAL A 30 -3.55 -25.08 17.29
CA VAL A 30 -2.73 -23.89 17.57
C VAL A 30 -2.06 -23.37 16.30
N PHE A 31 -1.54 -24.26 15.45
CA PHE A 31 -0.92 -23.90 14.19
C PHE A 31 -1.89 -23.20 13.22
N VAL A 32 -3.09 -23.77 13.05
CA VAL A 32 -4.13 -23.19 12.18
C VAL A 32 -4.57 -21.83 12.74
N PHE A 33 -4.80 -21.74 14.05
CA PHE A 33 -5.20 -20.49 14.68
C PHE A 33 -4.15 -19.39 14.51
N ALA A 34 -2.87 -19.72 14.76
CA ALA A 34 -1.75 -18.79 14.54
C ALA A 34 -1.64 -18.38 13.06
N SER A 35 -1.82 -19.32 12.13
CA SER A 35 -1.76 -19.05 10.69
C SER A 35 -2.85 -18.06 10.25
N ILE A 36 -4.07 -18.20 10.77
CA ILE A 36 -5.18 -17.27 10.47
C ILE A 36 -4.90 -15.87 11.03
N LEU A 37 -4.37 -15.78 12.26
CA LEU A 37 -3.98 -14.50 12.86
C LEU A 37 -2.86 -13.81 12.07
N MET A 38 -1.85 -14.57 11.63
CA MET A 38 -0.78 -14.05 10.77
C MET A 38 -1.30 -13.54 9.43
N LEU A 39 -2.25 -14.25 8.83
CA LEU A 39 -2.87 -13.83 7.57
C LEU A 39 -3.71 -12.55 7.76
N ALA A 40 -4.51 -12.49 8.83
CA ALA A 40 -5.32 -11.32 9.15
C ALA A 40 -4.43 -10.07 9.37
N GLU A 41 -3.37 -10.21 10.17
CA GLU A 41 -2.40 -9.15 10.40
C GLU A 41 -1.67 -8.76 9.09
N GLY A 42 -1.25 -9.74 8.28
CA GLY A 42 -0.61 -9.49 6.99
C GLY A 42 -1.51 -8.73 6.02
N LEU A 43 -2.80 -9.07 5.97
CA LEU A 43 -3.77 -8.36 5.15
C LEU A 43 -4.03 -6.95 5.67
N GLN A 44 -4.21 -6.78 6.98
CA GLN A 44 -4.39 -5.46 7.59
C GLN A 44 -3.18 -4.56 7.34
N LYS A 45 -1.97 -5.09 7.48
CA LYS A 45 -0.73 -4.35 7.23
C LYS A 45 -0.64 -3.88 5.78
N THR A 46 -0.96 -4.74 4.81
CA THR A 46 -0.93 -4.34 3.39
C THR A 46 -2.02 -3.34 3.02
N LEU A 47 -3.19 -3.39 3.66
CA LEU A 47 -4.26 -2.40 3.46
C LEU A 47 -3.92 -1.04 4.07
N VAL A 48 -3.36 -1.00 5.28
CA VAL A 48 -3.05 0.24 6.00
C VAL A 48 -1.81 0.94 5.44
N GLU A 49 -0.77 0.20 5.06
CA GLU A 49 0.53 0.79 4.68
C GLU A 49 0.52 1.49 3.31
N THR A 50 -0.48 1.25 2.45
CA THR A 50 -0.60 1.97 1.17
C THR A 50 -1.13 3.40 1.31
N GLY A 51 -1.81 3.71 2.41
CA GLY A 51 -2.37 5.03 2.71
C GLY A 51 -1.60 5.77 3.78
N SER A 52 -1.61 7.11 3.73
CA SER A 52 -1.17 7.95 4.85
C SER A 52 -2.41 8.52 5.53
N TYR A 53 -2.47 8.47 6.87
CA TYR A 53 -3.57 9.05 7.64
C TYR A 53 -3.67 10.58 7.44
N ASP A 54 -2.55 11.22 7.14
CA ASP A 54 -2.46 12.67 6.94
C ASP A 54 -2.87 13.12 5.52
N ASN A 55 -3.12 12.18 4.61
CA ASN A 55 -3.44 12.48 3.22
C ASN A 55 -4.90 12.13 2.89
N VAL A 56 -5.61 13.09 2.34
CA VAL A 56 -6.98 12.89 1.84
C VAL A 56 -6.96 12.89 0.32
N VAL A 57 -7.62 11.90 -0.28
CA VAL A 57 -7.82 11.81 -1.73
C VAL A 57 -9.27 12.15 -2.03
N VAL A 58 -9.48 13.20 -2.83
CA VAL A 58 -10.82 13.63 -3.26
C VAL A 58 -11.07 13.14 -4.67
N ILE A 59 -12.14 12.37 -4.86
CA ILE A 59 -12.61 11.89 -6.15
C ILE A 59 -14.04 12.34 -6.40
N ARG A 60 -14.44 12.37 -7.67
CA ARG A 60 -15.82 12.67 -8.06
C ARG A 60 -16.77 11.68 -7.40
N ARG A 61 -17.91 12.19 -6.91
CA ARG A 61 -19.00 11.34 -6.40
C ARG A 61 -19.39 10.27 -7.42
N SER A 62 -19.58 9.04 -6.93
CA SER A 62 -19.88 7.84 -7.73
C SER A 62 -18.72 7.33 -8.59
N SER A 63 -17.50 7.84 -8.41
CA SER A 63 -16.31 7.23 -9.00
C SER A 63 -15.76 6.14 -8.09
N GLY A 64 -15.41 4.98 -8.66
CA GLY A 64 -14.79 3.88 -7.93
C GLY A 64 -13.26 3.95 -7.84
N SER A 65 -12.60 4.85 -8.59
CA SER A 65 -11.15 5.00 -8.59
C SER A 65 -10.69 6.36 -9.12
N GLU A 66 -9.44 6.75 -8.83
CA GLU A 66 -8.83 7.97 -9.37
C GLU A 66 -8.87 8.04 -10.90
N VAL A 67 -8.74 6.89 -11.58
CA VAL A 67 -8.74 6.79 -13.05
C VAL A 67 -10.09 7.13 -13.65
N GLN A 68 -11.18 6.78 -12.95
CA GLN A 68 -12.55 7.04 -13.40
C GLN A 68 -13.08 8.38 -12.87
N SER A 69 -12.25 9.15 -12.17
CA SER A 69 -12.65 10.38 -11.50
C SER A 69 -12.32 11.60 -12.35
N GLY A 70 -13.35 12.21 -12.94
CA GLY A 70 -13.24 13.52 -13.58
C GLY A 70 -13.67 14.63 -12.63
N VAL A 71 -12.71 15.36 -12.07
CA VAL A 71 -12.97 16.59 -11.28
C VAL A 71 -12.50 17.78 -12.10
N ASP A 72 -13.39 18.75 -12.34
CA ASP A 72 -13.03 19.93 -13.12
C ASP A 72 -12.11 20.86 -12.31
N ARG A 73 -11.29 21.66 -13.00
CA ARG A 73 -10.32 22.58 -12.40
C ARG A 73 -10.98 23.55 -11.43
N VAL A 74 -12.18 24.04 -11.74
CA VAL A 74 -12.93 24.97 -10.87
C VAL A 74 -13.30 24.28 -9.56
N GLN A 75 -13.83 23.06 -9.62
CA GLN A 75 -14.20 22.28 -8.43
C GLN A 75 -12.95 21.93 -7.58
N ALA A 76 -11.85 21.57 -8.23
CA ALA A 76 -10.59 21.31 -7.54
C ALA A 76 -10.06 22.56 -6.81
N SER A 77 -10.23 23.75 -7.38
CA SER A 77 -9.85 25.01 -6.72
C SER A 77 -10.72 25.34 -5.50
N ILE A 78 -11.97 24.86 -5.43
CA ILE A 78 -12.81 25.00 -4.22
C ILE A 78 -12.28 24.09 -3.10
N VAL A 79 -11.81 22.88 -3.43
CA VAL A 79 -11.20 21.98 -2.45
C VAL A 79 -9.89 22.55 -1.90
N GLU A 80 -9.16 23.33 -2.68
CA GLU A 80 -7.94 24.03 -2.22
C GLU A 80 -8.20 25.07 -1.12
N THR A 81 -9.43 25.56 -0.96
CA THR A 81 -9.77 26.58 0.05
C THR A 81 -10.27 25.97 1.37
N VAL A 82 -10.23 24.65 1.51
CA VAL A 82 -10.68 23.95 2.72
C VAL A 82 -9.71 24.26 3.88
N PRO A 83 -10.19 24.78 5.02
CA PRO A 83 -9.34 25.25 6.10
C PRO A 83 -8.55 24.13 6.81
N GLU A 84 -9.02 22.89 6.72
CA GLU A 84 -8.36 21.71 7.29
C GLU A 84 -7.12 21.27 6.49
N ALA A 85 -6.88 21.83 5.30
CA ALA A 85 -5.70 21.51 4.52
C ALA A 85 -4.43 22.01 5.22
N ALA A 86 -3.46 21.11 5.43
CA ALA A 86 -2.20 21.46 6.06
C ALA A 86 -1.46 22.55 5.27
N SER A 87 -0.74 23.43 5.97
CA SER A 87 0.09 24.44 5.32
C SER A 87 1.44 23.84 4.91
N GLY A 88 1.74 23.90 3.62
CA GLY A 88 3.02 23.48 3.06
C GLY A 88 4.15 24.51 3.26
N PRO A 89 5.35 24.19 2.75
CA PRO A 89 6.50 25.10 2.76
C PRO A 89 6.12 26.37 1.98
N ARG A 90 6.26 27.54 2.62
CA ARG A 90 5.82 28.88 2.15
C ARG A 90 4.36 29.25 2.44
N GLY A 91 3.70 28.59 3.40
CA GLY A 91 2.38 29.01 3.91
C GLY A 91 1.23 28.83 2.91
N ARG A 92 1.43 28.02 1.87
CA ARG A 92 0.39 27.67 0.89
C ARG A 92 -0.28 26.37 1.29
N PRO A 93 -1.58 26.17 1.00
CA PRO A 93 -2.25 24.91 1.30
C PRO A 93 -1.56 23.75 0.57
N LEU A 94 -1.31 22.66 1.28
CA LEU A 94 -0.66 21.46 0.79
C LEU A 94 -1.67 20.62 0.02
N VAL A 95 -2.00 21.08 -1.19
CA VAL A 95 -2.96 20.43 -2.08
C VAL A 95 -2.31 20.23 -3.44
N ALA A 96 -2.66 19.12 -4.10
CA ALA A 96 -2.21 18.76 -5.43
C ALA A 96 -3.39 18.39 -6.33
N LYS A 97 -3.49 19.11 -7.46
CA LYS A 97 -4.41 18.77 -8.55
C LYS A 97 -3.73 17.77 -9.47
N GLU A 98 -3.99 16.48 -9.24
CA GLU A 98 -3.40 15.39 -10.00
C GLU A 98 -4.38 14.87 -11.08
N LEU A 99 -3.84 14.39 -12.19
CA LEU A 99 -4.61 13.74 -13.25
C LEU A 99 -4.04 12.36 -13.50
N VAL A 100 -4.87 11.33 -13.48
CA VAL A 100 -4.44 9.96 -13.76
C VAL A 100 -5.05 9.51 -15.08
N VAL A 101 -4.22 9.09 -16.02
CA VAL A 101 -4.65 8.63 -17.34
C VAL A 101 -3.96 7.30 -17.65
N LEU A 102 -4.70 6.37 -18.24
CA LEU A 102 -4.14 5.14 -18.79
C LEU A 102 -3.81 5.38 -20.25
N ILE A 103 -2.55 5.16 -20.61
CA ILE A 103 -2.14 5.14 -22.01
C ILE A 103 -1.61 3.76 -22.37
N THR A 104 -1.94 3.29 -23.56
CA THR A 104 -1.35 2.07 -24.10
C THR A 104 -0.06 2.44 -24.81
N MET A 105 1.06 1.87 -24.38
CA MET A 105 2.38 2.05 -24.98
C MET A 105 2.91 0.72 -25.49
N GLU A 106 3.79 0.75 -26.47
CA GLU A 106 4.55 -0.43 -26.88
C GLU A 106 5.78 -0.61 -25.99
N LYS A 107 6.01 -1.83 -25.52
CA LYS A 107 7.23 -2.17 -24.78
C LYS A 107 8.43 -2.03 -25.70
N ARG A 108 9.53 -1.49 -25.17
CA ARG A 108 10.81 -1.38 -25.89
C ARG A 108 11.32 -2.73 -26.36
N GLU A 109 11.15 -3.77 -25.52
CA GLU A 109 11.52 -5.14 -25.85
C GLU A 109 10.27 -5.95 -26.26
N GLY A 110 10.24 -6.40 -27.51
CA GLY A 110 9.28 -7.38 -28.00
C GLY A 110 7.95 -6.83 -28.55
N GLY A 111 7.80 -5.51 -28.73
CA GLY A 111 6.68 -4.91 -29.50
C GLY A 111 5.27 -5.14 -28.94
N SER A 112 5.16 -5.75 -27.75
CA SER A 112 3.87 -5.99 -27.11
C SER A 112 3.31 -4.70 -26.51
N ARG A 113 1.99 -4.52 -26.61
CA ARG A 113 1.30 -3.37 -26.02
C ARG A 113 1.09 -3.57 -24.52
N ALA A 114 1.39 -2.55 -23.73
CA ALA A 114 1.18 -2.52 -22.29
C ALA A 114 0.48 -1.23 -21.88
N ASN A 115 -0.40 -1.32 -20.88
CA ASN A 115 -1.02 -0.14 -20.30
C ASN A 115 -0.10 0.47 -19.24
N VAL A 116 0.19 1.75 -19.41
CA VAL A 116 1.00 2.56 -18.51
C VAL A 116 0.11 3.61 -17.87
N VAL A 117 0.17 3.70 -16.54
CA VAL A 117 -0.49 4.77 -15.79
C VAL A 117 0.42 5.99 -15.85
N ILE A 118 -0.07 7.06 -16.48
CA ILE A 118 0.54 8.38 -16.41
C ILE A 118 -0.19 9.21 -15.36
N ARG A 119 0.59 9.85 -14.49
CA ARG A 119 0.08 10.80 -13.50
C ARG A 119 0.63 12.20 -13.79
N GLY A 120 -0.25 13.13 -14.12
CA GLY A 120 0.04 14.55 -14.09
C GLY A 120 0.12 15.03 -12.64
N ILE A 121 1.23 15.66 -12.29
CA ILE A 121 1.54 16.06 -10.90
C ILE A 121 1.67 17.57 -10.74
N SER A 122 1.57 18.03 -9.51
CA SER A 122 1.84 19.41 -9.09
C SER A 122 3.17 19.52 -8.34
N GLU A 123 3.63 20.74 -8.04
CA GLU A 123 4.83 20.93 -7.22
C GLU A 123 4.68 20.30 -5.82
N ASN A 124 3.48 20.38 -5.24
CA ASN A 124 3.18 19.84 -3.92
C ASN A 124 2.98 18.31 -3.92
N SER A 125 2.84 17.68 -5.09
CA SER A 125 2.59 16.24 -5.19
C SER A 125 3.69 15.40 -4.55
N PHE A 126 4.97 15.82 -4.66
CA PHE A 126 6.09 15.13 -4.01
C PHE A 126 6.08 15.31 -2.49
N LEU A 127 5.61 16.47 -2.01
CA LEU A 127 5.51 16.74 -0.57
C LEU A 127 4.40 15.92 0.08
N LEU A 128 3.29 15.72 -0.65
CA LEU A 128 2.18 14.85 -0.22
C LEU A 128 2.53 13.36 -0.29
N ARG A 129 3.58 12.97 -1.02
CA ARG A 129 3.97 11.57 -1.21
C ARG A 129 5.44 11.35 -0.85
N PRO A 130 5.83 11.47 0.44
CA PRO A 130 7.22 11.32 0.87
C PRO A 130 7.82 9.93 0.59
N GLN A 131 6.98 8.92 0.35
CA GLN A 131 7.38 7.59 -0.09
C GLN A 131 7.98 7.57 -1.50
N VAL A 132 7.68 8.57 -2.34
CA VAL A 132 8.23 8.68 -3.69
C VAL A 132 9.58 9.40 -3.62
N ARG A 133 10.65 8.70 -3.98
CA ARG A 133 12.01 9.26 -4.05
C ARG A 133 12.55 9.15 -5.46
N VAL A 134 13.24 10.20 -5.90
CA VAL A 134 13.95 10.20 -7.19
C VAL A 134 15.23 9.39 -7.00
N ALA A 135 15.32 8.23 -7.65
CA ALA A 135 16.49 7.34 -7.55
C ALA A 135 17.69 7.84 -8.38
N ALA A 136 17.42 8.44 -9.53
CA ALA A 136 18.43 8.97 -10.44
C ALA A 136 17.89 10.23 -11.16
N GLY A 137 18.77 11.16 -11.49
CA GLY A 137 18.41 12.41 -12.16
C GLY A 137 17.74 13.42 -11.22
N ARG A 138 16.71 14.10 -11.71
CA ARG A 138 15.99 15.15 -10.98
C ARG A 138 14.48 15.06 -11.21
N ALA A 139 13.72 15.69 -10.32
CA ALA A 139 12.28 15.84 -10.52
C ALA A 139 11.97 16.65 -11.80
N PRO A 140 10.86 16.33 -12.50
CA PRO A 140 10.47 17.01 -13.72
C PRO A 140 10.10 18.47 -13.43
N LYS A 141 10.54 19.38 -14.30
CA LYS A 141 10.27 20.82 -14.16
C LYS A 141 8.90 21.17 -14.76
N ARG A 142 8.11 21.98 -14.06
CA ARG A 142 6.84 22.49 -14.61
C ARG A 142 7.06 23.22 -15.94
N GLY A 143 6.17 22.96 -16.90
CA GLY A 143 6.19 23.57 -18.23
C GLY A 143 7.21 22.97 -19.20
N SER A 144 7.92 21.90 -18.80
CA SER A 144 8.79 21.12 -19.69
C SER A 144 8.16 19.78 -20.05
N SER A 145 8.56 19.20 -21.18
CA SER A 145 8.14 17.85 -21.61
C SER A 145 8.93 16.74 -20.90
N GLU A 146 9.17 16.90 -19.59
CA GLU A 146 9.92 15.95 -18.77
C GLU A 146 8.96 14.99 -18.07
N ILE A 147 9.34 13.71 -18.03
CA ILE A 147 8.57 12.65 -17.38
C ILE A 147 9.48 11.91 -16.42
N LEU A 148 8.99 11.64 -15.21
CA LEU A 148 9.64 10.73 -14.27
C LEU A 148 9.04 9.34 -14.45
N ILE A 149 9.88 8.34 -14.67
CA ILE A 149 9.46 6.95 -14.82
C ILE A 149 9.68 6.16 -13.53
N GLY A 150 8.78 5.22 -13.25
CA GLY A 150 8.97 4.27 -12.16
C GLY A 150 10.01 3.22 -12.52
N ARG A 151 10.75 2.73 -11.51
CA ARG A 151 11.79 1.69 -11.67
C ARG A 151 11.28 0.40 -12.33
N SER A 152 9.97 0.11 -12.22
CA SER A 152 9.35 -1.05 -12.86
C SER A 152 9.18 -0.94 -14.38
N ILE A 153 9.26 0.28 -14.93
CA ILE A 153 9.08 0.59 -16.37
C ILE A 153 10.42 0.95 -17.03
N GLU A 154 11.50 1.06 -16.23
CA GLU A 154 12.84 1.39 -16.73
C GLU A 154 13.41 0.32 -17.69
N LYS A 155 13.00 -0.95 -17.51
CA LYS A 155 13.39 -2.09 -18.32
C LYS A 155 12.30 -2.41 -19.34
#